data_AF-A0A925Z6J3-F1
#
_entry.id   AF-A0A925Z6J3-F1
#
_cell.length_a   1.000
_cell.length_b   1.000
_cell.length_c   1.000
_cell.angle_alpha   90.00
_cell.angle_beta   90.00
_cell.angle_gamma   90.00
#
_symmetry.space_group_name_H-M   'P 1'
#
loop_
_entity.id
_entity.type
_entity.pdbx_description
1 polymer ?
#
loop_
_entity_poly.entity_id
_entity_poly.type
_entity_poly.pdbx_seq_one_letter_code
_entity_poly.pdbx_strand_id
1 'polypeptide(L)' 'MKKYFRRKAKKAANDEGFELMASKLFLYPGLLIILSALAYLMLNFSKDNLSVGMWLPFMFIGVFLVLMSLLIKSRKSNS' A
#
# COMPACT_ATOMS: atom_id res chain seq x y z
N MET A 1 -4.79 9.56 38.75
CA MET A 1 -4.95 8.48 37.73
C MET A 1 -5.70 8.90 36.45
N LYS A 2 -6.88 9.52 36.50
CA LYS A 2 -7.67 9.90 35.29
C LYS A 2 -6.89 10.67 34.19
N LYS A 3 -5.95 11.54 34.58
CA LYS A 3 -5.13 12.34 33.64
C LYS A 3 -4.17 11.49 32.80
N TYR A 4 -3.67 10.37 33.34
CA TYR A 4 -2.80 9.43 32.62
C TYR A 4 -3.57 8.63 31.57
N PHE A 5 -4.77 8.13 31.91
CA PHE A 5 -5.65 7.42 30.97
C PHE A 5 -6.08 8.31 29.79
N ARG A 6 -6.41 9.59 30.04
CA ARG A 6 -6.75 10.53 28.96
C ARG A 6 -5.59 10.78 28.00
N ARG A 7 -4.35 10.87 28.50
CA ARG A 7 -3.17 11.04 27.63
C ARG A 7 -2.90 9.78 26.80
N LYS A 8 -3.07 8.60 27.39
CA LYS A 8 -2.90 7.32 26.69
C LYS A 8 -3.94 7.14 25.57
N ALA A 9 -5.20 7.46 25.84
CA ALA A 9 -6.29 7.42 24.85
C ALA A 9 -6.09 8.43 23.71
N LYS A 10 -5.64 9.65 24.02
CA LYS A 10 -5.39 10.67 22.99
C LYS A 10 -4.19 10.33 22.09
N LYS A 11 -3.18 9.64 22.63
CA LYS A 11 -2.03 9.15 21.87
C LYS A 11 -2.44 8.00 20.93
N ALA A 12 -3.18 7.02 21.44
CA ALA A 12 -3.73 5.92 20.63
C ALA A 12 -4.61 6.43 19.48
N ALA A 13 -5.49 7.42 19.72
CA ALA A 13 -6.31 8.01 18.67
C ALA A 13 -5.51 8.73 17.58
N ASN A 14 -4.38 9.35 17.94
CA ASN A 14 -3.48 10.00 16.98
C ASN A 14 -2.68 8.96 16.18
N ASP A 15 -2.19 7.91 16.84
CA ASP A 15 -1.47 6.81 16.22
C ASP A 15 -2.38 6.08 15.22
N GLU A 16 -3.65 5.86 15.57
CA GLU A 16 -4.66 5.28 14.68
C GLU A 16 -4.94 6.14 13.44
N GLY A 17 -4.97 7.47 13.58
CA GLY A 17 -5.13 8.40 12.47
C GLY A 17 -3.92 8.39 11.52
N PHE A 18 -2.72 8.33 12.09
CA PHE A 18 -1.46 8.29 11.34
C PHE A 18 -1.31 6.97 10.57
N GLU A 19 -1.66 5.84 11.18
CA GLU A 19 -1.63 4.52 10.53
C GLU A 19 -2.67 4.39 9.41
N LEU A 20 -3.87 4.95 9.59
CA LEU A 20 -4.89 5.02 8.54
C LEU A 20 -4.42 5.85 7.35
N MET A 21 -3.73 6.98 7.61
CA MET A 21 -3.11 7.80 6.57
C MET A 21 -1.98 7.03 5.87
N ALA A 22 -1.08 6.39 6.62
CA ALA A 22 0.04 5.62 6.08
C ALA A 22 -0.44 4.47 5.19
N SER A 23 -1.43 3.68 5.65
CA SER A 23 -2.00 2.59 4.86
C SER A 23 -2.54 3.09 3.52
N LYS A 24 -3.31 4.19 3.52
CA LYS A 24 -3.81 4.83 2.28
C LYS A 24 -2.68 5.34 1.39
N LEU A 25 -1.64 5.91 1.98
CA LEU A 25 -0.48 6.45 1.26
C LEU A 25 0.29 5.39 0.49
N PHE A 26 0.28 4.12 0.93
CA PHE A 26 0.88 3.01 0.19
C PHE A 26 -0.12 2.31 -0.75
N LEU A 27 -1.41 2.31 -0.41
CA LEU A 27 -2.46 1.61 -1.17
C LEU A 27 -2.75 2.29 -2.52
N TYR A 28 -2.96 3.61 -2.53
CA TYR A 28 -3.30 4.35 -3.75
C TYR A 28 -2.18 4.32 -4.81
N PRO A 29 -0.91 4.64 -4.49
CA PRO A 29 0.16 4.56 -5.49
C PRO A 29 0.46 3.13 -5.90
N GLY A 30 0.39 2.15 -4.98
CA GLY A 30 0.54 0.74 -5.33
C GLY A 30 -0.51 0.28 -6.35
N LEU A 31 -1.77 0.65 -6.13
CA LEU A 31 -2.87 0.35 -7.06
C LEU A 31 -2.69 1.07 -8.42
N LEU A 32 -2.27 2.33 -8.40
CA LEU A 32 -1.98 3.10 -9.62
C LEU A 32 -0.87 2.44 -10.44
N ILE A 33 0.22 2.02 -9.80
CA ILE A 33 1.34 1.32 -10.46
C ILE A 33 0.86 0.03 -11.11
N ILE A 34 0.02 -0.77 -10.42
CA ILE A 34 -0.56 -2.00 -10.98
C ILE A 34 -1.44 -1.68 -12.19
N LEU A 35 -2.32 -0.67 -12.08
CA LEU A 35 -3.20 -0.27 -13.20
C LEU A 35 -2.39 0.23 -14.41
N SER A 36 -1.38 1.07 -14.19
CA SER A 36 -0.50 1.54 -15.25
C SER A 36 0.33 0.41 -15.87
N ALA A 37 0.83 -0.53 -15.07
CA ALA A 37 1.53 -1.71 -15.57
C ALA A 37 0.59 -2.60 -16.40
N LEU A 38 -0.66 -2.79 -15.97
CA LEU A 38 -1.65 -3.56 -16.71
C LEU A 38 -2.03 -2.89 -18.03
N ALA A 39 -2.22 -1.57 -18.03
CA ALA A 39 -2.46 -0.79 -19.24
C ALA A 39 -1.26 -0.87 -20.21
N TYR A 40 -0.03 -0.76 -19.69
CA TYR A 40 1.19 -0.91 -20.49
C TYR A 40 1.26 -2.29 -21.15
N LEU A 41 0.90 -3.35 -20.41
CA LEU A 41 0.87 -4.70 -20.94
C LEU A 41 -0.23 -4.89 -22.00
N MET A 42 -1.43 -4.32 -21.82
CA MET A 42 -2.49 -4.36 -22.84
C MET A 42 -2.09 -3.64 -24.13
N LEU A 43 -1.41 -2.49 -24.02
CA LEU A 43 -0.95 -1.73 -25.18
C LEU A 43 0.25 -2.36 -25.90
N ASN A 44 1.07 -3.12 -25.18
CA ASN A 44 2.27 -3.76 -25.72
C ASN A 44 2.11 -5.28 -25.90
N PHE A 45 0.91 -5.84 -25.74
CA PHE A 45 0.64 -7.28 -25.83
C PHE A 45 1.02 -7.87 -27.20
N SER A 46 1.01 -7.05 -28.24
CA SER A 46 1.35 -7.43 -29.61
C SER A 46 2.81 -7.14 -30.00
N LYS A 47 3.63 -6.62 -29.08
CA LYS A 47 5.05 -6.29 -29.33
C LYS A 47 5.95 -7.23 -28.52
N ASP A 48 7.00 -7.72 -29.16
CA ASP A 48 7.91 -8.79 -28.71
C ASP A 48 8.31 -8.80 -27.22
N ASN A 49 8.71 -10.00 -26.76
CA ASN A 49 9.11 -10.44 -25.41
C ASN A 49 9.93 -9.46 -24.53
N LEU A 50 10.57 -8.45 -25.11
CA LEU A 50 11.33 -7.40 -24.40
C LEU A 50 10.45 -6.53 -23.48
N SER A 51 9.20 -6.26 -23.86
CA SER A 51 8.27 -5.46 -23.05
C SER A 51 7.82 -6.18 -21.77
N VAL A 52 7.79 -7.52 -21.78
CA VAL A 52 7.42 -8.34 -20.62
C VAL A 52 8.51 -8.29 -19.55
N GLY A 53 9.78 -8.25 -19.96
CA GLY A 53 10.93 -8.14 -19.04
C GLY A 53 10.93 -6.85 -18.23
N MET A 54 10.55 -5.73 -18.83
CA MET A 54 10.40 -4.45 -18.12
C MET A 54 9.12 -4.36 -17.29
N TRP A 55 8.07 -5.09 -17.63
CA TRP A 55 6.79 -5.06 -16.91
C TRP A 55 6.85 -5.77 -15.54
N LEU A 56 7.56 -6.90 -15.46
CA LEU A 56 7.63 -7.72 -14.24
C LEU A 56 8.08 -6.94 -12.99
N PRO A 57 9.15 -6.14 -13.04
CA PRO A 57 9.60 -5.32 -11.91
C PRO A 57 8.53 -4.34 -11.40
N PHE A 58 7.79 -3.68 -12.30
CA PHE A 58 6.73 -2.73 -11.92
C PHE A 58 5.57 -3.43 -11.21
N MET A 59 5.16 -4.61 -11.70
CA MET A 59 4.17 -5.42 -11.00
C MET A 59 4.65 -5.84 -9.62
N PHE A 60 5.91 -6.26 -9.51
CA PHE A 60 6.48 -6.68 -8.23
C PHE A 60 6.47 -5.53 -7.20
N ILE A 61 6.85 -4.33 -7.60
CA ILE A 61 6.82 -3.12 -6.77
C ILE A 61 5.38 -2.76 -6.38
N GLY A 62 4.45 -2.78 -7.34
CA GLY A 62 3.03 -2.49 -7.08
C GLY A 62 2.40 -3.46 -6.07
N VAL A 63 2.61 -4.76 -6.27
CA VAL A 63 2.15 -5.82 -5.35
C VAL A 63 2.81 -5.66 -3.98
N PHE A 64 4.11 -5.37 -3.92
CA PHE A 64 4.82 -5.16 -2.67
C PHE A 64 4.25 -3.98 -1.87
N LEU A 65 3.94 -2.86 -2.51
CA LEU A 65 3.31 -1.70 -1.88
C LEU A 65 1.91 -2.02 -1.32
N VAL A 66 1.11 -2.78 -2.08
CA VAL A 66 -0.21 -3.23 -1.63
C VAL A 66 -0.08 -4.18 -0.45
N LEU A 67 0.87 -5.13 -0.48
CA LEU A 67 1.14 -6.05 0.62
C LEU A 67 1.59 -5.30 1.89
N MET A 68 2.47 -4.31 1.76
CA MET A 68 2.87 -3.47 2.90
C MET A 68 1.69 -2.72 3.50
N SER A 69 0.79 -2.18 2.67
CA SER A 69 -0.44 -1.56 3.15
C SER A 69 -1.35 -2.54 3.91
N LEU A 70 -1.47 -3.78 3.41
CA LEU A 70 -2.23 -4.84 4.08
C LEU A 70 -1.57 -5.29 5.39
N LEU A 71 -0.25 -5.36 5.46
CA LEU A 71 0.49 -5.70 6.69
C LEU A 71 0.30 -4.63 7.77
N ILE A 72 0.35 -3.35 7.40
CA ILE A 72 0.07 -2.24 8.33
C ILE A 72 -1.37 -2.36 8.86
N LYS A 73 -2.33 -2.64 7.98
CA LYS A 73 -3.73 -2.83 8.37
C LYS A 73 -3.97 -4.08 9.23
N SER A 74 -3.31 -5.20 8.91
CA SER A 74 -3.43 -6.47 9.62
C SER A 74 -2.81 -6.39 11.02
N ARG A 75 -1.70 -5.67 11.20
CA ARG A 75 -1.09 -5.42 12.51
C ARG A 75 -2.06 -4.70 13.47
N LYS A 76 -2.92 -3.82 12.95
CA LYS A 76 -3.99 -3.16 13.72
C LYS A 76 -5.17 -4.09 14.07
N SER A 77 -5.45 -5.12 13.27
CA SER A 77 -6.57 -6.04 13.52
C SER A 77 -6.29 -7.08 14.62
N ASN A 78 -5.02 -7.28 14.99
CA ASN A 78 -4.57 -8.26 16.00
C ASN A 78 -4.05 -7.59 17.29
N SER A 79 -4.16 -6.26 17.42
CA SER A 79 -3.82 -5.49 18.63
C SER A 79 -5.07 -4.90 19.28
#